data_AF-A0A512NFK5-F1
#
_entry.id   AF-A0A512NFK5-F1
#
_cell.length_a   1.000
_cell.length_b   1.000
_cell.length_c   1.000
_cell.angle_alpha   90.00
_cell.angle_beta   90.00
_cell.angle_gamma   90.00
#
_symmetry.space_group_name_H-M   'P 1'
#
loop_
_entity.id
_entity.type
_entity.pdbx_description
1 polymer ?
#
loop_
_entity_poly.entity_id
_entity_poly.type
_entity_poly.pdbx_seq_one_letter_code
_entity_poly.pdbx_strand_id
1 'polypeptide(L)'
;MVPSRYALRIGDIDVLVISDGVLPLPTKTMATNANPAALATWLDDMIPPRETFDWPLNVVVVRSGGRTILIDAGVGVEYPGFPRAGQLAPRLEAAGIDPASVTDVVVTHMHTDHVGGLLARG
;
A
#
# COMPACT_ATOMS: atom_id res chain seq x y z
N MET A 1 15.26 3.36 -7.66
CA MET A 1 14.09 2.52 -7.35
C MET A 1 14.13 2.20 -5.87
N VAL A 2 13.12 2.62 -5.11
CA VAL A 2 12.91 2.05 -3.77
C VAL A 2 12.53 0.58 -3.99
N PRO A 3 13.14 -0.39 -3.30
CA PRO A 3 12.73 -1.77 -3.45
C PRO A 3 11.22 -1.85 -3.16
N SER A 4 10.46 -2.50 -4.03
CA SER A 4 9.00 -2.69 -3.89
C SER A 4 8.61 -3.56 -2.68
N ARG A 5 9.60 -3.95 -1.87
CA ARG A 5 9.45 -4.74 -0.67
C ARG A 5 10.48 -4.38 0.39
N TYR A 6 10.09 -4.53 1.66
CA TYR A 6 10.96 -4.40 2.82
C TYR A 6 10.72 -5.57 3.76
N ALA A 7 11.76 -6.36 4.02
CA ALA A 7 11.70 -7.53 4.89
C ALA A 7 12.25 -7.19 6.27
N LEU A 8 11.53 -7.62 7.31
CA LEU A 8 11.97 -7.52 8.69
C LEU A 8 11.46 -8.72 9.49
N ARG A 9 12.03 -8.91 10.69
CA ARG A 9 11.61 -9.96 11.60
C ARG A 9 11.27 -9.37 12.96
N ILE A 10 10.14 -9.80 13.53
CA ILE A 10 9.66 -9.38 14.85
C ILE A 10 9.60 -10.63 15.72
N GLY A 11 10.65 -10.89 16.49
CA GLY A 11 10.82 -12.17 17.20
C GLY A 11 10.88 -13.34 16.21
N ASP A 12 9.89 -14.23 16.27
CA ASP A 12 9.77 -15.39 15.39
C ASP A 12 8.80 -15.16 14.21
N ILE A 13 8.38 -13.91 14.00
CA ILE A 13 7.44 -13.52 12.94
C ILE A 13 8.21 -12.91 11.77
N ASP A 14 8.10 -13.54 10.59
CA ASP A 14 8.60 -12.97 9.35
C ASP A 14 7.59 -11.96 8.80
N VAL A 15 8.05 -10.75 8.51
CA VAL A 15 7.23 -9.66 7.99
C VAL A 15 7.81 -9.15 6.69
N LEU A 16 6.96 -9.02 5.68
CA LEU A 16 7.31 -8.43 4.40
C LEU A 16 6.30 -7.34 4.06
N VAL A 17 6.76 -6.10 4.00
CA VAL A 17 5.99 -5.00 3.45
C VAL A 17 6.14 -5.07 1.93
N ILE A 18 5.04 -5.04 1.18
CA ILE A 18 5.01 -5.01 -0.28
C ILE A 18 4.22 -3.78 -0.71
N SER A 19 4.80 -2.97 -1.59
CA SER A 19 4.07 -1.83 -2.15
C SER A 19 3.03 -2.32 -3.17
N ASP A 20 1.80 -1.82 -3.12
CA ASP A 20 0.82 -1.93 -4.22
C ASP A 20 1.06 -0.85 -5.29
N GLY A 21 1.85 0.16 -4.97
CA GLY A 21 2.18 1.28 -5.83
C GLY A 21 1.95 2.61 -5.13
N VAL A 22 1.60 3.63 -5.91
CA VAL A 22 1.30 4.97 -5.39
C VAL A 22 0.07 5.57 -6.07
N LEU A 23 -0.67 6.39 -5.31
CA LEU A 23 -1.73 7.24 -5.83
C LEU A 23 -1.23 8.69 -5.89
N PRO A 24 -1.10 9.30 -7.08
CA PRO A 24 -0.79 10.72 -7.20
C PRO A 24 -1.98 11.54 -6.73
N LEU A 25 -1.82 12.32 -5.67
CA LEU A 25 -2.88 13.14 -5.08
C LEU A 25 -2.46 14.61 -4.98
N PRO A 26 -3.39 15.56 -5.12
CA PRO A 26 -3.12 16.96 -4.83
C PRO A 26 -2.79 17.16 -3.35
N THR A 27 -1.74 17.90 -3.00
CA THR A 27 -1.35 18.09 -1.58
C THR A 27 -2.43 18.75 -0.72
N LYS A 28 -3.34 19.52 -1.33
CA LYS A 28 -4.53 20.07 -0.67
C LYS A 28 -5.47 18.99 -0.08
N THR A 29 -5.37 17.73 -0.50
CA THR A 29 -6.17 16.64 0.07
C THR A 29 -5.56 16.08 1.36
N MET A 30 -4.31 16.41 1.70
CA MET A 30 -3.63 15.87 2.88
C MET A 30 -4.23 16.39 4.19
N ALA A 31 -4.61 17.66 4.23
CA ALA A 31 -5.10 18.32 5.44
C ALA A 31 -6.16 19.37 5.09
N THR A 32 -7.38 18.90 4.82
CA THR A 32 -8.48 19.74 4.30
C THR A 32 -9.00 20.77 5.30
N ASN A 33 -8.70 20.60 6.60
CA ASN A 33 -9.11 21.48 7.68
C ASN A 33 -7.95 22.31 8.28
N ALA A 34 -6.73 22.18 7.76
CA ALA A 34 -5.57 22.92 8.25
C ALA A 34 -5.59 24.37 7.76
N ASN A 35 -4.94 25.27 8.52
CA ASN A 35 -4.66 26.61 8.03
C ASN A 35 -3.75 26.52 6.78
N PRO A 36 -4.13 27.15 5.64
CA PRO A 36 -3.36 27.04 4.40
C PRO A 36 -1.89 27.47 4.52
N ALA A 37 -1.59 28.51 5.31
CA ALA A 37 -0.21 28.98 5.50
C ALA A 37 0.63 27.97 6.30
N ALA A 38 0.04 27.35 7.33
CA ALA A 38 0.71 26.33 8.11
C ALA A 38 0.97 25.06 7.28
N LEU A 39 -0.01 24.64 6.46
CA LEU A 39 0.17 23.52 5.53
C LEU A 39 1.27 23.83 4.50
N ALA A 40 1.27 25.05 3.95
CA ALA A 40 2.30 25.48 3.02
C ALA A 40 3.69 25.37 3.65
N THR A 41 3.91 25.95 4.83
CA THR A 41 5.19 25.86 5.55
C THR A 41 5.61 24.41 5.77
N TRP A 42 4.69 23.54 6.24
CA TRP A 42 5.00 22.12 6.45
C TRP A 42 5.38 21.39 5.15
N LEU A 43 4.74 21.70 4.03
CA LEU A 43 5.05 21.11 2.73
C LEU A 43 6.45 21.52 2.20
N ASP A 44 6.89 22.76 2.46
CA ASP A 44 8.24 23.21 2.07
C ASP A 44 9.33 22.37 2.74
N ASP A 45 9.11 21.98 3.99
CA ASP A 45 10.08 21.22 4.77
C ASP A 45 10.11 19.73 4.38
N MET A 46 8.97 19.18 3.92
CA MET A 46 8.77 17.72 3.84
C MET A 46 8.66 17.16 2.42
N ILE A 47 8.04 17.88 1.46
CA ILE A 47 7.65 17.31 0.16
C ILE A 47 7.83 18.35 -0.98
N PRO A 48 9.07 18.57 -1.44
CA PRO A 48 9.30 19.33 -2.67
C PRO A 48 9.15 18.44 -3.92
N PRO A 49 8.35 18.82 -4.96
CA PRO A 49 7.52 20.02 -5.12
C PRO A 49 6.08 19.89 -4.59
N ARG A 50 5.41 21.04 -4.38
CA ARG A 50 4.31 21.22 -3.40
C ARG A 50 2.91 20.86 -3.88
N GLU A 51 2.68 20.64 -5.17
CA GLU A 51 1.32 20.61 -5.74
C GLU A 51 0.68 19.22 -5.68
N THR A 52 1.51 18.17 -5.83
CA THR A 52 1.08 16.78 -5.78
C THR A 52 2.09 15.94 -5.04
N PHE A 53 1.62 14.85 -4.45
CA PHE A 53 2.47 13.87 -3.81
C PHE A 53 2.02 12.46 -4.18
N ASP A 54 2.97 11.53 -4.12
CA ASP A 54 2.72 10.12 -4.34
C ASP A 54 2.33 9.48 -3.01
N TRP A 55 1.03 9.20 -2.82
CA TRP A 55 0.54 8.49 -1.63
C TRP A 55 0.93 7.01 -1.74
N PRO A 56 1.82 6.49 -0.88
CA PRO A 56 2.26 5.11 -0.95
C PRO A 56 1.19 4.15 -0.44
N LEU A 57 0.91 3.13 -1.24
CA LEU A 57 0.05 2.02 -0.87
C LEU A 57 0.92 0.82 -0.53
N ASN A 58 0.78 0.30 0.68
CA ASN A 58 1.58 -0.80 1.20
C ASN A 58 0.67 -1.84 1.83
N VAL A 59 0.98 -3.10 1.55
CA VAL A 59 0.36 -4.28 2.13
C VAL A 59 1.42 -5.02 2.92
N VAL A 60 1.02 -5.65 4.02
CA VAL A 60 1.94 -6.41 4.87
C VAL A 60 1.62 -7.89 4.75
N VAL A 61 2.65 -8.69 4.47
CA VAL A 61 2.60 -10.15 4.53
C VAL A 61 3.27 -10.58 5.83
N VAL A 62 2.55 -11.36 6.63
CA VAL A 62 3.03 -11.91 7.90
C VAL A 62 3.06 -13.43 7.79
N ARG A 63 4.21 -14.04 8.08
CA ARG A 63 4.34 -15.49 8.19
C ARG A 63 4.64 -15.87 9.63
N SER A 64 3.76 -16.67 10.21
CA SER A 64 3.89 -17.17 11.59
C SER A 64 3.02 -18.41 11.80
N GLY A 65 3.55 -19.41 12.52
CA GLY A 65 2.79 -20.61 12.88
C GLY A 65 2.18 -21.36 11.69
N GLY A 66 2.86 -21.38 10.53
CA GLY A 66 2.38 -22.00 9.29
C GLY A 66 1.30 -21.21 8.54
N ARG A 67 0.94 -20.01 9.00
CA ARG A 67 0.01 -19.11 8.30
C ARG A 67 0.76 -18.12 7.43
N THR A 68 0.12 -17.73 6.33
CA THR A 68 0.53 -16.59 5.50
C THR A 68 -0.62 -15.59 5.53
N ILE A 69 -0.47 -14.54 6.32
CA ILE A 69 -1.50 -13.55 6.59
C ILE A 69 -1.21 -12.31 5.76
N LEU A 70 -2.21 -11.82 5.05
CA LEU A 70 -2.15 -10.55 4.32
C LEU A 70 -2.90 -9.47 5.12
N ILE A 71 -2.26 -8.33 5.37
CA ILE A 71 -2.91 -7.15 5.96
C ILE A 71 -3.19 -6.15 4.84
N ASP A 72 -4.48 -5.99 4.53
CA ASP A 72 -5.02 -5.33 3.33
C ASP A 72 -4.61 -5.99 2.00
N ALA A 73 -5.22 -5.57 0.90
CA ALA A 73 -5.08 -6.20 -0.43
C ALA A 73 -4.85 -5.20 -1.56
N GLY A 74 -4.59 -3.92 -1.26
CA GLY A 74 -4.33 -2.91 -2.28
C GLY A 74 -5.56 -2.54 -3.13
N VAL A 75 -5.33 -1.76 -4.18
CA VAL A 75 -6.37 -1.20 -5.06
C VAL A 75 -6.98 -2.24 -5.99
N GLY A 76 -6.22 -3.27 -6.38
CA GLY A 76 -6.66 -4.24 -7.39
C GLY A 76 -6.74 -3.65 -8.80
N VAL A 77 -7.45 -4.34 -9.70
CA VAL A 77 -7.50 -4.03 -11.14
C VAL A 77 -8.80 -3.36 -11.60
N GLU A 78 -9.82 -3.34 -10.74
CA GLU A 78 -11.16 -2.81 -11.06
C GLU A 78 -11.22 -1.27 -11.09
N TYR A 79 -10.12 -0.59 -10.76
CA TYR A 79 -10.02 0.87 -10.67
C TYR A 79 -9.00 1.41 -11.69
N PRO A 80 -9.37 1.50 -12.99
CA PRO A 80 -8.44 1.84 -14.07
C PRO A 80 -7.86 3.27 -14.01
N GLY A 81 -8.38 4.13 -13.12
CA GLY A 81 -7.88 5.49 -12.91
C GLY A 81 -6.51 5.58 -12.22
N PHE A 82 -5.93 4.47 -11.78
CA PHE A 82 -4.72 4.45 -10.96
C PHE A 82 -3.58 3.62 -11.59
N PRO A 83 -2.98 4.09 -12.72
CA PRO A 83 -1.99 3.31 -13.48
C PRO A 83 -0.67 3.04 -12.75
N ARG A 84 -0.45 3.68 -11.60
CA ARG A 84 0.74 3.52 -10.74
C ARG A 84 0.46 2.70 -9.47
N ALA A 85 -0.75 2.17 -9.31
CA ALA A 85 -1.20 1.29 -8.23
C ALA A 85 -1.67 -0.07 -8.78
N GLY A 86 -2.25 -0.93 -7.93
CA GLY A 86 -2.75 -2.24 -8.33
C GLY A 86 -1.65 -3.25 -8.69
N GLN A 87 -0.43 -3.04 -8.18
CA GLN A 87 0.74 -3.86 -8.46
C GLN A 87 0.94 -5.00 -7.45
N LEU A 88 0.05 -5.17 -6.48
CA LEU A 88 0.24 -6.14 -5.39
C LEU A 88 0.43 -7.57 -5.90
N ALA A 89 -0.48 -8.07 -6.75
CA ALA A 89 -0.42 -9.45 -7.24
C ALA A 89 0.92 -9.80 -7.94
N PRO A 90 1.38 -9.07 -8.98
CA PRO A 90 2.67 -9.36 -9.60
C PRO A 90 3.85 -9.17 -8.63
N ARG A 91 3.72 -8.32 -7.61
CA ARG A 91 4.78 -8.11 -6.61
C ARG A 91 4.82 -9.19 -5.52
N LEU A 92 3.68 -9.79 -5.17
CA LEU A 92 3.61 -11.00 -4.35
C LEU A 92 4.30 -12.16 -5.06
N GLU A 93 3.98 -12.39 -6.34
CA GLU A 93 4.61 -13.43 -7.16
C GLU A 93 6.13 -13.22 -7.29
N ALA A 94 6.57 -11.99 -7.57
CA ALA A 94 7.99 -11.63 -7.61
C ALA A 94 8.69 -11.78 -6.24
N ALA A 95 7.93 -11.81 -5.14
CA ALA A 95 8.41 -12.12 -3.80
C ALA A 95 8.33 -13.61 -3.44
N GLY A 96 7.94 -14.48 -4.38
CA GLY A 96 7.79 -15.92 -4.15
C GLY A 96 6.59 -16.23 -3.25
N ILE A 97 5.56 -15.38 -3.26
CA ILE A 97 4.30 -15.60 -2.56
C ILE A 97 3.24 -15.84 -3.63
N ASP A 98 2.73 -17.06 -3.67
CA ASP A 98 1.52 -17.38 -4.42
C ASP A 98 0.32 -16.78 -3.68
N PRO A 99 -0.48 -15.89 -4.29
CA PRO A 99 -1.71 -15.39 -3.67
C PRO A 99 -2.64 -16.50 -3.16
N ALA A 100 -2.70 -17.66 -3.83
CA ALA A 100 -3.51 -18.80 -3.40
C ALA A 100 -2.98 -19.47 -2.11
N SER A 101 -1.74 -19.19 -1.71
CA SER A 101 -1.15 -19.67 -0.45
C SER A 101 -1.47 -18.80 0.77
N VAL A 102 -2.09 -17.63 0.56
CA VAL A 102 -2.56 -16.76 1.65
C VAL A 102 -3.67 -17.47 2.41
N THR A 103 -3.48 -17.63 3.73
CA THR A 103 -4.42 -18.36 4.59
C THR A 103 -5.46 -17.45 5.21
N ASP A 104 -5.08 -16.19 5.49
CA ASP A 104 -5.92 -15.23 6.20
C ASP A 104 -5.71 -13.83 5.59
N VAL A 105 -6.78 -13.04 5.54
CA VAL A 105 -6.72 -11.61 5.18
C VAL A 105 -7.28 -10.80 6.34
N VAL A 106 -6.50 -9.84 6.83
CA VAL A 106 -6.93 -8.84 7.81
C VAL A 106 -7.16 -7.53 7.08
N VAL A 107 -8.41 -7.09 7.02
CA VAL A 107 -8.78 -5.81 6.43
C VAL A 107 -8.82 -4.75 7.51
N THR A 108 -8.00 -3.70 7.38
CA THR A 108 -7.98 -2.59 8.33
C THR A 108 -9.28 -1.78 8.26
N HIS A 109 -9.77 -1.53 7.05
CA HIS A 109 -11.05 -0.90 6.75
C HIS A 109 -11.44 -1.10 5.28
N MET A 110 -12.65 -0.68 4.88
CA MET A 110 -13.25 -1.03 3.58
C MET A 110 -13.07 0.03 2.47
N HIS A 111 -12.03 0.86 2.54
CA HIS A 111 -11.72 1.71 1.38
C HIS A 111 -11.14 0.89 0.23
N THR A 112 -11.39 1.36 -0.98
CA THR A 112 -10.99 0.73 -2.23
C THR A 112 -9.51 0.37 -2.29
N ASP A 113 -8.62 1.22 -1.76
CA ASP A 113 -7.18 1.02 -1.77
C ASP A 113 -6.71 -0.07 -0.79
N HIS A 114 -7.62 -0.61 0.01
CA HIS A 114 -7.37 -1.73 0.93
C HIS A 114 -8.07 -3.01 0.50
N VAL A 115 -9.30 -2.94 -0.03
CA VAL A 115 -10.08 -4.14 -0.37
C VAL A 115 -10.17 -4.43 -1.87
N GLY A 116 -9.74 -3.50 -2.73
CA GLY A 116 -9.94 -3.62 -4.17
C GLY A 116 -9.24 -4.82 -4.78
N GLY A 117 -8.08 -5.23 -4.25
CA GLY A 117 -7.39 -6.45 -4.68
C GLY A 117 -8.14 -7.75 -4.37
N LEU A 118 -9.12 -7.74 -3.45
CA LEU A 118 -9.95 -8.92 -3.14
C LEU A 118 -11.00 -9.21 -4.21
N LEU A 119 -11.24 -8.26 -5.12
CA LEU A 119 -12.20 -8.41 -6.23
C LEU A 119 -11.58 -9.09 -7.45
N ALA A 120 -10.25 -9.32 -7.45
CA ALA A 120 -9.57 -10.01 -8.52
C ALA A 120 -10.11 -11.45 -8.69
N ARG A 121 -10.17 -11.92 -9.93
CA ARG A 121 -10.46 -13.34 -10.20
C ARG A 121 -9.27 -14.17 -9.71
N GLY A 122 -9.53 -15.06 -8.75
CA GLY A 122 -8.59 -16.08 -8.29
C GLY A 122 -8.32 -17.14 -9.34
#